data_AF-A0A1S8TAH5-F1
#
_entry.id   AF-A0A1S8TAH5-F1
#
_cell.length_a   1.000
_cell.length_b   1.000
_cell.length_c   1.000
_cell.angle_alpha   90.00
_cell.angle_beta   90.00
_cell.angle_gamma   90.00
#
_symmetry.space_group_name_H-M   'P 1'
#
loop_
_entity.id
_entity.type
_entity.pdbx_description
1 polymer ?
#
loop_
_entity_poly.entity_id
_entity_poly.type
_entity_poly.pdbx_seq_one_letter_code
_entity_poly.pdbx_strand_id
1 'polypeptide(L)' 'MKVNINRTNTVKGYATRDITNIEVEEYTEIVICLKIRLETLEEKNKEYKKSDDERLKKFIPNTESEIKKLTKIIEILQ' A
#
# COMPACT_ATOMS: atom_id res chain seq x y z
N MET A 1 26.84 5.13 -8.05
CA MET A 1 26.22 6.46 -7.83
C MET A 1 25.91 6.61 -6.35
N LYS A 2 26.24 7.75 -5.72
CA LYS A 2 26.06 7.95 -4.26
C LYS A 2 24.61 8.31 -3.96
N VAL A 3 23.89 7.38 -3.33
CA VAL A 3 22.54 7.62 -2.79
C VAL A 3 22.69 8.50 -1.54
N ASN A 4 22.20 9.75 -1.59
CA ASN A 4 22.11 10.59 -0.41
C ASN A 4 20.92 10.12 0.43
N ILE A 5 21.18 9.21 1.37
CA ILE A 5 20.20 8.73 2.32
C ILE A 5 20.12 9.75 3.46
N ASN A 6 19.18 10.69 3.37
CA ASN A 6 18.83 11.50 4.54
C ASN A 6 18.02 10.62 5.51
N ARG A 7 18.62 10.31 6.66
CA ARG A 7 17.96 9.57 7.74
C ARG A 7 17.09 10.53 8.54
N THR A 8 15.90 10.85 8.04
CA THR A 8 14.95 11.70 8.75
C THR A 8 13.95 10.84 9.54
N ASN A 9 14.27 10.68 10.82
CA ASN A 9 13.40 10.30 11.94
C ASN A 9 12.70 8.93 11.91
N THR A 10 12.95 8.15 12.97
CA THR A 10 12.17 6.97 13.36
C THR A 10 10.78 7.38 13.84
N VAL A 11 9.73 6.95 13.12
CA VAL A 11 8.35 7.01 13.61
C VAL A 11 7.87 5.59 13.92
N LYS A 12 7.50 5.34 15.18
CA LYS A 12 6.89 4.07 15.65
C LYS A 12 7.70 2.79 15.32
N GLY A 13 9.03 2.85 15.40
CA GLY A 13 9.89 1.66 15.29
C GLY A 13 10.17 1.18 13.85
N TYR A 14 9.69 1.89 12.84
CA TYR A 14 10.03 1.62 11.44
C TYR A 14 11.03 2.66 10.93
N ALA A 15 11.99 2.21 10.13
CA ALA A 15 12.91 3.10 9.43
C ALA A 15 12.21 3.69 8.20
N THR A 16 11.83 4.96 8.29
CA THR A 16 11.35 5.75 7.15
C THR A 16 12.54 6.16 6.28
N ARG A 17 12.43 5.91 4.96
CA ARG A 17 13.39 6.38 3.95
C ARG A 17 12.66 7.35 3.04
N ASP A 18 13.05 8.61 3.08
CA ASP A 18 12.58 9.61 2.13
C ASP A 18 13.37 9.43 0.83
N ILE A 19 12.71 8.97 -0.23
CA ILE A 19 13.31 8.82 -1.56
C ILE A 19 12.93 10.05 -2.37
N THR A 20 13.88 10.97 -2.57
CA THR A 20 13.63 12.27 -3.22
C THR A 20 14.07 12.33 -4.69
N ASN A 21 14.79 11.32 -5.18
CA ASN A 21 15.18 11.17 -6.59
C ASN A 21 14.71 9.81 -7.08
N ILE A 22 13.47 9.73 -7.54
CA ILE A 22 12.90 8.54 -8.20
C ILE A 22 12.91 8.83 -9.70
N GLU A 23 13.47 7.93 -10.51
CA GLU A 23 13.37 8.06 -11.97
C GLU A 23 11.91 7.89 -12.40
N VAL A 24 11.49 8.55 -13.49
CA VAL A 24 10.08 8.54 -13.93
C VAL A 24 9.56 7.11 -14.16
N GLU A 25 10.44 6.21 -14.59
CA GLU A 25 10.16 4.79 -14.81
C GLU A 25 9.91 4.06 -13.49
N GLU A 26 10.79 4.23 -12.50
CA GLU A 26 10.63 3.67 -11.14
C GLU A 26 9.36 4.18 -10.46
N TYR A 27 9.03 5.47 -10.65
CA TYR A 27 7.78 6.06 -10.15
C TYR A 27 6.55 5.37 -10.74
N THR A 28 6.59 5.14 -12.06
CA THR A 28 5.51 4.47 -12.78
C THR A 28 5.33 3.03 -12.31
N GLU A 29 6.43 2.31 -12.11
CA GLU A 29 6.41 0.94 -11.57
C GLU A 29 5.83 0.88 -10.15
N ILE A 30 6.18 1.83 -9.29
CA ILE A 30 5.62 1.93 -7.93
C ILE A 30 4.10 2.13 -7.99
N VAL A 31 3.63 3.07 -8.82
CA VAL A 31 2.18 3.32 -8.98
C VAL A 31 1.45 2.08 -9.50
N ILE A 32 2.04 1.37 -10.48
CA ILE A 32 1.49 0.12 -11.01
C ILE A 32 1.41 -0.95 -9.91
N CYS A 33 2.49 -1.15 -9.14
CA CYS A 33 2.52 -2.11 -8.03
C CYS A 33 1.44 -1.81 -6.98
N LEU A 34 1.26 -0.54 -6.64
CA LEU A 34 0.24 -0.11 -5.68
C LEU A 34 -1.18 -0.40 -6.20
N LYS A 35 -1.43 -0.16 -7.50
CA LYS A 35 -2.72 -0.47 -8.14
C LYS A 35 -3.02 -1.96 -8.15
N ILE A 36 -2.07 -2.79 -8.57
CA ILE A 36 -2.22 -4.26 -8.55
C ILE A 36 -2.51 -4.75 -7.13
N ARG A 37 -1.80 -4.20 -6.14
CA ARG A 37 -2.03 -4.56 -4.73
C ARG A 37 -3.42 -4.17 -4.26
N LEU A 38 -3.92 -2.99 -4.65
CA LEU A 38 -5.26 -2.52 -4.35
C LEU A 38 -6.31 -3.48 -4.93
N GLU A 39 -6.22 -3.81 -6.23
CA GLU A 39 -7.11 -4.76 -6.90
C GLU A 39 -7.15 -6.12 -6.19
N THR A 40 -5.97 -6.64 -5.84
CA THR A 40 -5.85 -7.92 -5.12
C THR A 40 -6.57 -7.88 -3.76
N LEU A 41 -6.48 -6.76 -3.03
CA LEU A 41 -7.14 -6.60 -1.74
C LEU A 41 -8.65 -6.47 -1.90
N GLU A 42 -9.12 -5.78 -2.93
CA GLU A 42 -10.55 -5.67 -3.25
C GLU A 42 -11.16 -7.02 -3.61
N GLU A 43 -10.46 -7.82 -4.42
CA GLU A 43 -10.86 -9.20 -4.73
C GLU A 43 -10.95 -10.06 -3.47
N LYS A 44 -9.91 -10.06 -2.63
CA LYS A 44 -9.92 -10.79 -1.35
C LYS A 44 -11.03 -10.34 -0.43
N ASN A 45 -11.28 -9.03 -0.33
CA ASN A 45 -12.35 -8.52 0.51
C ASN A 45 -13.73 -8.97 -0.02
N LYS A 46 -13.89 -9.04 -1.34
CA LYS A 46 -15.10 -9.58 -1.98
C LYS A 46 -15.27 -11.07 -1.69
N GLU A 47 -14.19 -11.85 -1.69
CA GLU A 47 -14.20 -13.26 -1.29
C GLU A 47 -14.60 -13.43 0.19
N TYR A 48 -14.01 -12.65 1.10
CA TYR A 48 -14.34 -12.70 2.52
C TYR A 48 -15.80 -12.36 2.78
N LYS A 49 -16.36 -11.37 2.07
CA LYS A 49 -17.76 -10.97 2.18
C LYS A 49 -18.74 -12.02 1.64
N LYS A 50 -18.32 -12.79 0.63
CA LYS A 50 -19.12 -13.87 0.03
C LYS A 50 -18.99 -15.20 0.75
N SER A 51 -17.97 -15.36 1.60
CA SER A 51 -17.74 -16.61 2.32
C SER A 51 -18.71 -16.77 3.49
N ASP A 52 -19.20 -18.01 3.65
CA ASP A 52 -19.98 -18.43 4.81
C ASP A 52 -19.10 -18.67 6.05
N ASP A 53 -17.76 -18.66 5.91
CA ASP A 53 -16.84 -18.81 7.04
C ASP A 53 -16.74 -17.51 7.85
N GLU A 54 -17.35 -17.53 9.05
CA GLU A 54 -17.29 -16.44 10.03
C GLU A 54 -15.85 -16.07 10.44
N ARG A 55 -14.87 -16.98 10.30
CA ARG A 55 -13.46 -16.65 10.56
C ARG A 55 -12.92 -15.70 9.51
N LEU A 56 -13.34 -15.84 8.25
CA LEU A 56 -12.90 -14.97 7.16
C LEU A 56 -13.48 -13.56 7.28
N LYS A 57 -14.70 -13.43 7.83
CA LYS A 57 -15.32 -12.13 8.08
C LYS A 57 -14.53 -11.26 9.06
N LYS A 58 -13.73 -11.86 9.96
CA LYS A 58 -12.85 -11.12 10.88
C LYS A 58 -11.76 -10.31 10.16
N PHE A 59 -11.38 -10.69 8.94
CA PHE A 59 -10.37 -9.98 8.16
C PHE A 59 -10.93 -8.80 7.35
N ILE A 60 -12.25 -8.71 7.17
CA ILE A 60 -12.91 -7.65 6.40
C ILE A 60 -12.52 -6.25 6.92
N PRO A 61 -12.63 -5.92 8.21
CA PRO A 61 -12.37 -4.56 8.68
C PRO A 61 -10.92 -4.11 8.45
N ASN A 62 -9.97 -5.03 8.64
CA ASN A 62 -8.56 -4.76 8.39
C ASN A 62 -8.28 -4.56 6.90
N THR A 63 -8.86 -5.42 6.06
CA THR A 63 -8.72 -5.35 4.60
C THR A 63 -9.32 -4.05 4.05
N GLU A 64 -10.49 -3.63 4.54
CA GLU A 64 -11.10 -2.34 4.18
C GLU A 64 -10.26 -1.14 4.62
N SER A 65 -9.63 -1.22 5.80
CA SER A 65 -8.71 -0.18 6.27
C SER A 65 -7.49 -0.07 5.36
N GLU A 66 -6.91 -1.19 4.93
CA GLU A 66 -5.77 -1.22 4.01
C GLU A 66 -6.13 -0.69 2.63
N ILE A 67 -7.26 -1.12 2.06
CA ILE A 67 -7.81 -0.58 0.80
C ILE A 67 -7.89 0.94 0.89
N LYS A 68 -8.55 1.48 1.93
CA LYS A 68 -8.72 2.93 2.10
C LYS A 68 -7.39 3.69 2.19
N LYS A 69 -6.37 3.11 2.83
CA LYS A 69 -5.03 3.71 2.91
C LYS A 69 -4.34 3.70 1.54
N LEU A 70 -4.39 2.57 0.83
CA LEU A 70 -3.82 2.42 -0.50
C LEU A 70 -4.47 3.35 -1.53
N THR A 71 -5.80 3.45 -1.53
CA THR A 71 -6.53 4.38 -2.40
C THR A 71 -6.04 5.81 -2.19
N LYS A 72 -5.95 6.26 -0.93
CA LYS A 72 -5.44 7.61 -0.62
C LYS A 72 -4.00 7.84 -1.08
N ILE A 73 -3.13 6.84 -0.94
CA ILE A 73 -1.74 6.95 -1.39
C ILE A 73 -1.69 7.08 -2.91
N ILE A 74 -2.48 6.27 -3.64
CA ILE A 74 -2.56 6.33 -5.10
C ILE A 74 -3.12 7.68 -5.55
N GLU A 75 -4.16 8.20 -4.89
CA GLU A 75 -4.73 9.53 -5.17
C GLU A 75 -3.70 10.66 -4.99
N ILE A 76 -2.81 10.55 -4.01
CA ILE A 76 -1.73 11.54 -3.79
C ILE A 76 -0.65 11.45 -4.88
N LEU A 77 -0.48 10.27 -5.49
CA LEU A 77 0.51 10.00 -6.53
C LEU A 77 -0.02 10.25 -7.96
N GLN A 78 -1.27 10.64 -8.14
CA GLN A 78 -1.87 10.97 -9.44
C GLN A 78 -2.05 12.48 -9.61
#